data_AF-A0A7W1J2N8-F1
#
_entry.id   AF-A0A7W1J2N8-F1
#
_cell.length_a   1.000
_cell.length_b   1.000
_cell.length_c   1.000
_cell.angle_alpha   90.00
_cell.angle_beta   90.00
_cell.angle_gamma   90.00
#
_symmetry.space_group_name_H-M   'P 1'
#
loop_
_entity.id
_entity.type
_entity.pdbx_description
1 polymer ?
#
loop_
_entity_poly.entity_id
_entity_poly.type
_entity_poly.pdbx_seq_one_letter_code
_entity_poly.pdbx_strand_id
1 'polypeptide(L)'
;MRKPILFTATLAALALVGCGESEKSSRGIDYMPEMYNHPGYESQTAREVVDGKTVRHVPMMLPMIDGTVSRDGAAYDVAPLDAAAAKNLVNPQPATAAVLKRGQQLYNSTCAMCHGRDGDAANGYVVATSKHPNRFASVQSVSTANVALMSDGEIYHIISRGRNRMTDLSAQLLPADRWAVVLYTKALARATQTIGDAEVQLAKLEKESQQAIKDNNPYDKAALDAARALVAQRKVDLLLIQQGGDGDEFIPPKKPVPEYVKPSWKAEK
;
A
#
# COMPACT_ATOMS: atom_id res chain seq x y z
N MET A 1 -44.13 -56.35 -18.26
CA MET A 1 -43.97 -54.93 -17.84
C MET A 1 -42.85 -54.68 -16.81
N ARG A 2 -42.02 -55.68 -16.41
CA ARG A 2 -41.00 -55.50 -15.34
C ARG A 2 -39.60 -55.06 -15.81
N LYS A 3 -39.32 -55.09 -17.12
CA LYS A 3 -37.99 -54.76 -17.69
C LYS A 3 -37.56 -53.27 -17.59
N PRO A 4 -38.43 -52.25 -17.73
CA PRO A 4 -37.97 -50.85 -17.64
C PRO A 4 -37.66 -50.41 -16.21
N ILE A 5 -38.31 -51.00 -15.19
CA ILE A 5 -38.10 -50.67 -13.76
C ILE A 5 -36.74 -51.19 -13.27
N LEU A 6 -36.33 -52.38 -13.74
CA LEU A 6 -35.01 -52.95 -13.41
C LEU A 6 -33.87 -52.11 -14.00
N PHE A 7 -34.06 -51.55 -15.20
CA PHE A 7 -33.07 -50.73 -15.89
C PHE A 7 -32.91 -49.34 -15.24
N THR A 8 -34.01 -48.70 -14.84
CA THR A 8 -33.95 -47.41 -14.13
C THR A 8 -33.38 -47.55 -12.72
N ALA A 9 -33.67 -48.65 -12.02
CA ALA A 9 -33.09 -48.93 -10.72
C ALA A 9 -31.57 -49.18 -10.79
N THR A 10 -31.08 -49.87 -11.82
CA THR A 10 -29.62 -50.06 -12.03
C THR A 10 -28.93 -48.77 -12.41
N LEU A 11 -29.55 -47.92 -13.24
CA LEU A 11 -28.99 -46.62 -13.59
C LEU A 11 -28.91 -45.68 -12.36
N ALA A 12 -29.93 -45.68 -11.52
CA ALA A 12 -29.97 -44.88 -10.29
C ALA A 12 -28.94 -45.38 -9.26
N ALA A 13 -28.74 -46.71 -9.15
CA ALA A 13 -27.70 -47.28 -8.32
C ALA A 13 -26.29 -46.91 -8.81
N LEU A 14 -26.05 -46.92 -10.13
CA LEU A 14 -24.78 -46.47 -10.72
C LEU A 14 -24.51 -44.98 -10.45
N ALA A 15 -25.54 -44.13 -10.50
CA ALA A 15 -25.41 -42.70 -10.21
C ALA A 15 -25.04 -42.42 -8.75
N LEU A 16 -25.46 -43.26 -7.80
CA LEU A 16 -25.12 -43.13 -6.37
C LEU A 16 -23.68 -43.57 -6.06
N VAL A 17 -23.12 -44.52 -6.80
CA VAL A 17 -21.71 -44.94 -6.65
C VAL A 17 -20.74 -43.91 -7.25
N GLY A 18 -21.20 -43.09 -8.19
CA GLY A 18 -20.41 -42.01 -8.79
C GLY A 18 -20.18 -40.78 -7.90
N CYS A 19 -20.90 -40.66 -6.78
CA CYS A 19 -20.81 -39.52 -5.84
C CYS A 19 -20.02 -39.83 -4.56
N GLY A 20 -19.10 -40.79 -4.59
CA GLY A 20 -18.14 -41.02 -3.51
C GLY A 20 -16.87 -40.19 -3.71
N GLU A 21 -16.83 -39.00 -3.07
CA GLU A 21 -15.63 -38.21 -2.74
C GLU A 21 -14.39 -38.41 -3.64
N SER A 22 -14.28 -37.65 -4.72
CA SER A 22 -13.03 -37.51 -5.48
C SER A 22 -12.11 -36.41 -4.92
N GLU A 23 -12.28 -36.02 -3.67
CA GLU A 23 -11.33 -35.13 -2.98
C GLU A 23 -10.52 -35.99 -2.03
N LYS A 24 -9.27 -36.24 -2.38
CA LYS A 24 -8.33 -37.03 -1.58
C LYS A 24 -8.19 -36.39 -0.19
N SER A 25 -8.96 -36.87 0.78
CA SER A 25 -8.94 -36.41 2.18
C SER A 25 -7.67 -36.87 2.92
N SER A 26 -6.93 -37.80 2.33
CA SER A 26 -5.61 -38.22 2.78
C SER A 26 -4.53 -37.84 1.76
N ARG A 27 -3.33 -37.57 2.28
CA ARG A 27 -2.13 -37.46 1.44
C ARG A 27 -1.97 -38.78 0.65
N GLY A 28 -1.50 -38.66 -0.58
CA GLY A 28 -1.23 -39.82 -1.44
C GLY A 28 -0.19 -40.76 -0.83
N ILE A 29 -0.08 -41.96 -1.40
CA ILE A 29 1.00 -42.89 -1.04
C ILE A 29 2.30 -42.39 -1.67
N ASP A 30 3.29 -42.10 -0.83
CA ASP A 30 4.63 -41.72 -1.28
C ASP A 30 5.46 -43.00 -1.51
N TYR A 31 5.87 -43.24 -2.76
CA TYR A 31 6.81 -44.31 -3.10
C TYR A 31 8.25 -43.82 -2.83
N MET A 32 8.97 -44.51 -1.95
CA MET A 32 10.34 -44.18 -1.50
C MET A 32 10.43 -42.82 -0.74
N PRO A 33 9.77 -42.66 0.42
CA PRO A 33 9.65 -41.37 1.12
C PRO A 33 10.94 -40.89 1.81
N GLU A 34 11.96 -41.75 1.95
CA GLU A 34 13.16 -41.48 2.77
C GLU A 34 13.99 -40.28 2.28
N MET A 35 13.96 -39.98 0.98
CA MET A 35 14.61 -38.78 0.42
C MET A 35 13.65 -37.60 0.28
N TYR A 36 12.33 -37.85 0.33
CA TYR A 36 11.31 -36.80 0.29
C TYR A 36 11.14 -36.13 1.66
N ASN A 37 11.20 -36.94 2.72
CA ASN A 37 11.20 -36.49 4.12
C ASN A 37 12.61 -36.59 4.66
N HIS A 38 13.44 -35.57 4.42
CA HIS A 38 14.80 -35.57 4.93
C HIS A 38 14.84 -35.37 6.46
N PRO A 39 15.88 -35.85 7.17
CA PRO A 39 16.03 -35.63 8.61
C PRO A 39 16.39 -34.18 8.99
N GLY A 40 16.83 -33.35 8.03
CA GLY A 40 17.10 -31.94 8.26
C GLY A 40 15.84 -31.16 8.62
N TYR A 41 16.02 -30.02 9.29
CA TYR A 41 14.92 -29.11 9.55
C TYR A 41 14.87 -28.04 8.45
N GLU A 42 13.72 -27.90 7.81
CA GLU A 42 13.48 -26.80 6.87
C GLU A 42 13.14 -25.51 7.63
N SER A 43 13.37 -24.37 6.98
CA SER A 43 13.23 -23.02 7.58
C SER A 43 11.88 -22.77 8.26
N GLN A 44 10.78 -23.31 7.73
CA GLN A 44 9.42 -23.14 8.25
C GLN A 44 8.85 -24.42 8.90
N THR A 45 9.69 -25.41 9.19
CA THR A 45 9.25 -26.59 9.95
C THR A 45 9.21 -26.29 11.44
N ALA A 46 8.38 -27.05 12.17
CA ALA A 46 8.35 -27.04 13.61
C ALA A 46 8.85 -28.37 14.15
N ARG A 47 9.67 -28.30 15.20
CA ARG A 47 10.08 -29.46 15.97
C ARG A 47 9.10 -29.69 17.11
N GLU A 48 8.66 -30.92 17.26
CA GLU A 48 7.90 -31.32 18.44
C GLU A 48 8.83 -31.54 19.64
N VAL A 49 8.53 -30.88 20.75
CA VAL A 49 9.24 -31.01 22.02
C VAL A 49 8.24 -31.51 23.05
N VAL A 50 8.45 -32.73 23.54
CA VAL A 50 7.61 -33.36 24.57
C VAL A 50 8.28 -33.18 25.93
N ASP A 51 7.64 -32.44 26.84
CA ASP A 51 8.07 -32.27 28.22
C ASP A 51 7.04 -32.93 29.16
N GLY A 52 7.31 -34.17 29.55
CA GLY A 52 6.38 -34.99 30.33
C GLY A 52 5.03 -35.19 29.63
N LYS A 53 4.00 -34.46 30.06
CA LYS A 53 2.63 -34.55 29.51
C LYS A 53 2.31 -33.47 28.46
N THR A 54 3.23 -32.54 28.19
CA THR A 54 2.97 -31.40 27.31
C THR A 54 3.75 -31.54 26.01
N VAL A 55 3.03 -31.46 24.88
CA VAL A 55 3.61 -31.41 23.54
C VAL A 55 3.66 -29.97 23.08
N ARG A 56 4.85 -29.46 22.74
CA ARG A 56 5.04 -28.11 22.21
C ARG A 56 5.68 -28.16 20.83
N HIS A 57 5.06 -27.53 19.85
CA HIS A 57 5.66 -27.31 18.53
C HIS A 57 6.52 -26.03 18.58
N VAL A 58 7.84 -26.19 18.47
CA VAL A 58 8.80 -25.08 18.45
C VAL A 58 9.19 -24.82 17.00
N PRO A 59 8.97 -23.61 16.45
CA PRO A 59 9.38 -23.30 15.08
C PRO A 59 10.91 -23.32 14.98
N MET A 60 11.42 -23.82 13.85
CA MET A 60 12.87 -23.86 13.60
C MET A 60 13.43 -22.49 13.23
N MET A 61 12.60 -21.61 12.67
CA MET A 61 12.86 -20.17 12.62
C MET A 61 12.60 -19.56 13.99
N LEU A 62 13.59 -19.68 14.88
CA LEU A 62 13.54 -19.06 16.20
C LEU A 62 13.61 -17.54 16.09
N PRO A 63 12.91 -16.81 16.98
CA PRO A 63 13.12 -15.37 17.09
C PRO A 63 14.57 -15.08 17.44
N MET A 64 15.09 -13.98 16.89
CA MET A 64 16.43 -13.50 17.20
C MET A 64 16.52 -13.13 18.69
N ILE A 65 17.63 -13.44 19.34
CA ILE A 65 17.86 -13.05 20.74
C ILE A 65 18.05 -11.53 20.79
N ASP A 66 17.37 -10.87 21.73
CA ASP A 66 17.45 -9.42 21.91
C ASP A 66 18.91 -8.95 22.08
N GLY A 67 19.25 -7.86 21.39
CA GLY A 67 20.60 -7.28 21.40
C GLY A 67 21.61 -7.92 20.43
N THR A 68 21.23 -8.97 19.71
CA THR A 68 22.10 -9.54 18.66
C THR A 68 21.98 -8.76 17.35
N VAL A 69 23.10 -8.62 16.64
CA VAL A 69 23.18 -7.92 15.35
C VAL A 69 23.83 -8.85 14.33
N SER A 70 23.21 -9.01 13.17
CA SER A 70 23.75 -9.81 12.07
C SER A 70 24.97 -9.14 11.45
N ARG A 71 25.93 -9.91 10.94
CA ARG A 71 27.17 -9.40 10.32
C ARG A 71 26.92 -8.41 9.17
N ASP A 72 25.88 -8.68 8.38
CA ASP A 72 25.55 -7.91 7.17
C ASP A 72 24.30 -7.03 7.37
N GLY A 73 23.67 -7.09 8.55
CA GLY A 73 22.40 -6.42 8.82
C GLY A 73 22.59 -5.19 9.69
N ALA A 74 22.34 -4.00 9.13
CA ALA A 74 22.18 -2.80 9.94
C ALA A 74 20.87 -2.92 10.76
N ALA A 75 21.01 -3.15 12.06
CA ALA A 75 19.87 -3.13 12.98
C ALA A 75 19.23 -1.74 12.96
N TYR A 76 17.91 -1.69 12.80
CA TYR A 76 17.18 -0.44 12.93
C TYR A 76 16.98 -0.12 14.42
N ASP A 77 17.85 0.72 14.97
CA ASP A 77 17.95 0.94 16.42
C ASP A 77 17.09 2.10 16.96
N VAL A 78 16.19 2.65 16.14
CA VAL A 78 15.27 3.69 16.65
C VAL A 78 14.19 3.03 17.49
N ALA A 79 14.11 3.44 18.75
CA ALA A 79 13.12 2.97 19.70
C ALA A 79 11.69 3.29 19.22
N PRO A 80 10.68 2.42 19.45
CA PRO A 80 9.32 2.59 18.91
C PRO A 80 8.60 3.91 19.27
N LEU A 81 9.00 4.56 20.36
CA LEU A 81 8.39 5.83 20.81
C LEU A 81 9.27 7.05 20.54
N ASP A 82 10.46 6.85 19.97
CA ASP A 82 11.40 7.94 19.68
C ASP A 82 11.11 8.56 18.29
N ALA A 83 10.03 9.32 18.25
CA ALA A 83 9.64 10.06 17.05
C ALA A 83 10.66 11.15 16.68
N ALA A 84 11.49 11.61 17.63
CA ALA A 84 12.48 12.66 17.38
C ALA A 84 13.68 12.11 16.60
N ALA A 85 14.21 10.95 17.01
CA ALA A 85 15.26 10.27 16.25
C ALA A 85 14.76 9.81 14.87
N ALA A 86 13.52 9.33 14.77
CA ALA A 86 12.91 8.98 13.50
C ALA A 86 12.90 10.14 12.50
N LYS A 87 12.56 11.36 12.94
CA LYS A 87 12.52 12.56 12.09
C LYS A 87 13.84 12.92 11.43
N ASN A 88 14.95 12.58 12.08
CA ASN A 88 16.29 12.91 11.60
C ASN A 88 16.81 11.92 10.55
N LEU A 89 16.10 10.82 10.29
CA LEU A 89 16.50 9.87 9.27
C LEU A 89 16.25 10.45 7.88
N VAL A 90 17.29 10.41 7.06
CA VAL A 90 17.26 10.84 5.67
C VAL A 90 17.18 9.60 4.78
N ASN A 91 16.32 9.66 3.77
CA ASN A 91 16.22 8.59 2.79
C ASN A 91 17.49 8.54 1.93
N PRO A 92 18.25 7.43 1.95
CA PRO A 92 19.47 7.30 1.16
C PRO A 92 19.19 6.96 -0.31
N GLN A 93 17.97 6.58 -0.67
CA GLN A 93 17.60 6.19 -2.03
C GLN A 93 17.34 7.43 -2.90
N PRO A 94 17.87 7.48 -4.13
CA PRO A 94 17.53 8.54 -5.06
C PRO A 94 16.08 8.37 -5.54
N ALA A 95 15.36 9.49 -5.70
CA ALA A 95 13.99 9.49 -6.22
C ALA A 95 13.94 9.30 -7.75
N THR A 96 14.45 8.16 -8.22
CA THR A 96 14.41 7.76 -9.64
C THR A 96 13.10 7.05 -9.98
N ALA A 97 12.76 6.98 -11.27
CA ALA A 97 11.59 6.25 -11.74
C ALA A 97 11.63 4.76 -11.32
N ALA A 98 12.79 4.11 -11.36
CA ALA A 98 12.96 2.72 -10.96
C ALA A 98 12.64 2.50 -9.47
N VAL A 99 13.12 3.39 -8.58
CA VAL A 99 12.84 3.32 -7.15
C VAL A 99 11.37 3.58 -6.86
N LEU A 100 10.75 4.55 -7.56
CA LEU A 100 9.32 4.81 -7.43
C LEU A 100 8.47 3.63 -7.92
N LYS A 101 8.83 2.98 -9.03
CA LYS A 101 8.15 1.77 -9.54
C LYS A 101 8.26 0.62 -8.54
N ARG A 102 9.44 0.42 -7.93
CA ARG A 102 9.63 -0.56 -6.85
C ARG A 102 8.75 -0.24 -5.64
N GLY A 103 8.76 1.02 -5.19
CA GLY A 103 7.95 1.50 -4.07
C GLY A 103 6.45 1.31 -4.31
N GLN A 104 5.98 1.57 -5.53
CA GLN A 104 4.60 1.36 -5.94
C GLN A 104 4.19 -0.11 -5.89
N GLN A 105 5.02 -1.02 -6.42
CA GLN A 105 4.74 -2.45 -6.40
C GLN A 105 4.53 -2.95 -4.97
N LEU A 106 5.44 -2.55 -4.07
CA LEU A 106 5.40 -2.90 -2.65
C LEU A 106 4.23 -2.25 -1.93
N TYR A 107 3.94 -0.98 -2.22
CA TYR A 107 2.77 -0.30 -1.68
C TYR A 107 1.48 -1.02 -2.08
N ASN A 108 1.36 -1.40 -3.36
CA ASN A 108 0.19 -2.09 -3.88
C ASN A 108 0.01 -3.50 -3.28
N SER A 109 1.11 -4.23 -3.00
CA SER A 109 1.03 -5.55 -2.38
C SER A 109 0.77 -5.51 -0.89
N THR A 110 1.32 -4.52 -0.19
CA THR A 110 1.44 -4.56 1.28
C THR A 110 0.64 -3.45 1.99
N CYS A 111 0.55 -2.26 1.41
CA CYS A 111 -0.07 -1.09 2.05
C CYS A 111 -1.49 -0.81 1.57
N ALA A 112 -1.75 -1.00 0.27
CA ALA A 112 -3.01 -0.61 -0.37
C ALA A 112 -4.24 -1.39 0.12
N MET A 113 -4.05 -2.57 0.72
CA MET A 113 -5.15 -3.34 1.32
C MET A 113 -5.86 -2.56 2.43
N CYS A 114 -5.11 -1.75 3.19
CA CYS A 114 -5.62 -0.90 4.26
C CYS A 114 -5.76 0.56 3.79
N HIS A 115 -4.77 1.10 3.09
CA HIS A 115 -4.69 2.53 2.79
C HIS A 115 -5.26 2.93 1.42
N GLY A 116 -5.79 1.98 0.64
CA GLY A 116 -6.26 2.22 -0.72
C GLY A 116 -5.09 2.39 -1.71
N ARG A 117 -5.33 2.09 -3.00
CA ARG A 117 -4.31 2.26 -4.06
C ARG A 117 -4.06 3.73 -4.39
N ASP A 118 -5.08 4.55 -4.21
CA ASP A 118 -5.09 6.01 -4.33
C ASP A 118 -4.65 6.73 -3.05
N GLY A 119 -4.37 5.96 -1.99
CA GLY A 119 -4.01 6.49 -0.68
C GLY A 119 -5.21 6.99 0.12
N ASP A 120 -6.43 6.79 -0.37
CA ASP A 120 -7.64 7.00 0.42
C ASP A 120 -8.02 5.70 1.16
N ALA A 121 -7.96 5.75 2.49
CA ALA A 121 -8.31 4.61 3.33
C ALA A 121 -9.77 4.17 3.14
N ALA A 122 -10.68 5.04 2.71
CA ALA A 122 -12.06 4.65 2.40
C ALA A 122 -12.14 3.59 1.28
N ASN A 123 -11.15 3.56 0.40
CA ASN A 123 -11.04 2.62 -0.72
C ASN A 123 -10.18 1.38 -0.37
N GLY A 124 -9.76 1.23 0.89
CA GLY A 124 -9.04 0.05 1.37
C GLY A 124 -9.96 -1.17 1.51
N TYR A 125 -9.52 -2.33 1.03
CA TYR A 125 -10.27 -3.58 1.05
C TYR A 125 -10.67 -4.03 2.46
N VAL A 126 -9.83 -3.77 3.46
CA VAL A 126 -10.05 -4.24 4.85
C VAL A 126 -10.55 -3.15 5.80
N VAL A 127 -10.89 -1.96 5.28
CA VAL A 127 -11.34 -0.81 6.09
C VAL A 127 -12.83 -0.89 6.40
N ALA A 128 -13.21 -0.43 7.60
CA ALA A 128 -14.59 -0.29 8.00
C ALA A 128 -15.34 0.71 7.11
N THR A 129 -16.45 0.27 6.54
CA THR A 129 -17.37 1.10 5.76
C THR A 129 -18.78 0.93 6.31
N SER A 130 -19.74 1.76 5.87
CA SER A 130 -21.15 1.59 6.22
C SER A 130 -21.68 0.19 5.84
N LYS A 131 -21.15 -0.42 4.78
CA LYS A 131 -21.50 -1.78 4.34
C LYS A 131 -20.78 -2.87 5.13
N HIS A 132 -19.63 -2.55 5.73
CA HIS A 132 -18.79 -3.50 6.46
C HIS A 132 -18.27 -2.89 7.77
N PRO A 133 -19.13 -2.69 8.78
CA PRO A 133 -18.76 -1.99 10.01
C PRO A 133 -17.78 -2.78 10.90
N ASN A 134 -17.72 -4.11 10.77
CA ASN A 134 -16.88 -5.00 11.58
C ASN A 134 -15.43 -5.12 11.08
N ARG A 135 -15.01 -4.28 10.13
CA ARG A 135 -13.65 -4.24 9.57
C ARG A 135 -12.76 -3.27 10.36
N PHE A 136 -11.52 -3.06 9.92
CA PHE A 136 -10.58 -2.18 10.63
C PHE A 136 -11.07 -0.73 10.61
N ALA A 137 -11.41 -0.21 11.79
CA ALA A 137 -11.78 1.20 11.97
C ALA A 137 -10.53 2.09 12.16
N SER A 138 -10.68 3.36 11.78
CA SER A 138 -9.70 4.43 12.01
C SER A 138 -8.40 4.32 11.20
N VAL A 139 -8.41 3.61 10.07
CA VAL A 139 -7.30 3.64 9.11
C VAL A 139 -7.22 5.04 8.48
N GLN A 140 -6.03 5.63 8.45
CA GLN A 140 -5.81 6.98 7.95
C GLN A 140 -5.48 6.97 6.45
N SER A 141 -6.02 7.93 5.72
CA SER A 141 -5.66 8.16 4.32
C SER A 141 -4.23 8.73 4.25
N VAL A 142 -3.40 8.10 3.43
CA VAL A 142 -2.00 8.52 3.21
C VAL A 142 -1.86 9.60 2.15
N SER A 143 -2.95 9.90 1.44
CA SER A 143 -3.03 10.98 0.44
C SER A 143 -3.24 12.39 1.03
N THR A 144 -3.08 12.54 2.35
CA THR A 144 -3.34 13.78 3.09
C THR A 144 -2.13 14.72 3.16
N ALA A 145 -2.38 16.02 3.34
CA ALA A 145 -1.33 17.03 3.55
C ALA A 145 -0.42 16.70 4.72
N ASN A 146 -0.98 16.12 5.80
CA ASN A 146 -0.20 15.71 6.97
C ASN A 146 0.89 14.70 6.60
N VAL A 147 0.57 13.71 5.77
CA VAL A 147 1.56 12.71 5.31
C VAL A 147 2.56 13.34 4.33
N ALA A 148 2.13 14.27 3.48
CA ALA A 148 3.04 15.00 2.60
C ALA A 148 4.07 15.86 3.36
N LEU A 149 3.71 16.35 4.55
CA LEU A 149 4.54 17.17 5.44
C LEU A 149 5.42 16.34 6.39
N MET A 150 5.11 15.06 6.61
CA MET A 150 5.97 14.17 7.41
C MET A 150 7.35 14.04 6.77
N SER A 151 8.37 13.95 7.63
CA SER A 151 9.72 13.60 7.21
C SER A 151 9.75 12.17 6.67
N ASP A 152 10.70 11.89 5.78
CA ASP A 152 10.85 10.55 5.20
C ASP A 152 11.13 9.52 6.30
N GLY A 153 11.93 9.92 7.29
CA GLY A 153 12.27 9.12 8.46
C GLY A 153 11.10 8.76 9.37
N GLU A 154 10.13 9.67 9.56
CA GLU A 154 8.90 9.36 10.29
C GLU A 154 8.09 8.28 9.60
N ILE A 155 7.89 8.38 8.29
CA ILE A 155 7.13 7.38 7.52
C ILE A 155 7.88 6.04 7.56
N TYR A 156 9.20 6.06 7.38
CA TYR A 156 10.03 4.86 7.48
C TYR A 156 9.91 4.20 8.87
N HIS A 157 9.91 4.98 9.95
CA HIS A 157 9.75 4.48 11.31
C HIS A 157 8.38 3.84 11.53
N ILE A 158 7.31 4.49 11.06
CA ILE A 158 5.94 3.94 11.14
C ILE A 158 5.86 2.59 10.42
N ILE A 159 6.51 2.44 9.25
CA ILE A 159 6.56 1.16 8.53
C ILE A 159 7.38 0.12 9.31
N SER A 160 8.48 0.54 9.95
CA SER A 160 9.46 -0.34 10.60
C SER A 160 9.13 -0.73 12.05
N ARG A 161 8.19 -0.05 12.71
CA ARG A 161 7.79 -0.30 14.10
C ARG A 161 6.28 -0.33 14.31
N GLY A 162 5.50 0.02 13.29
CA GLY A 162 4.06 0.21 13.40
C GLY A 162 3.70 1.53 14.07
N ARG A 163 2.39 1.83 14.10
CA ARG A 163 1.83 2.97 14.84
C ARG A 163 0.38 2.69 15.18
N ASN A 164 0.03 2.81 16.46
CA ASN A 164 -1.32 2.50 16.96
C ASN A 164 -1.76 1.08 16.55
N ARG A 165 -2.74 0.96 15.65
CA ARG A 165 -3.27 -0.31 15.13
C ARG A 165 -2.53 -0.81 13.89
N MET A 166 -1.65 0.00 13.30
CA MET A 166 -0.80 -0.44 12.19
C MET A 166 0.34 -1.30 12.76
N THR A 167 0.45 -2.53 12.26
CA THR A 167 1.48 -3.48 12.66
C THR A 167 2.86 -3.10 12.13
N ASP A 168 3.90 -3.64 12.76
CA ASP A 168 5.25 -3.62 12.20
C ASP A 168 5.30 -4.42 10.88
N LEU A 169 5.91 -3.82 9.86
CA LEU A 169 6.15 -4.43 8.54
C LEU A 169 7.63 -4.76 8.28
N SER A 170 8.47 -4.69 9.32
CA SER A 170 9.91 -4.86 9.21
C SER A 170 10.35 -6.25 8.76
N ALA A 171 9.52 -7.26 9.03
CA ALA A 171 9.74 -8.64 8.60
C ALA A 171 9.31 -8.89 7.14
N GLN A 172 8.37 -8.09 6.61
CA GLN A 172 7.84 -8.24 5.25
C GLN A 172 8.57 -7.37 4.22
N LEU A 173 9.13 -6.24 4.66
CA LEU A 173 9.80 -5.27 3.78
C LEU A 173 11.25 -5.09 4.19
N LEU A 174 12.16 -5.28 3.23
CA LEU A 174 13.58 -5.00 3.40
C LEU A 174 13.82 -3.49 3.64
N PRO A 175 14.91 -3.08 4.32
CA PRO A 175 15.19 -1.67 4.58
C PRO A 175 15.17 -0.77 3.33
N ALA A 176 15.79 -1.21 2.23
CA ALA A 176 15.78 -0.45 0.97
C ALA A 176 14.37 -0.32 0.36
N ASP A 177 13.58 -1.39 0.48
CA ASP A 177 12.20 -1.46 0.01
C ASP A 177 11.28 -0.53 0.80
N ARG A 178 11.47 -0.43 2.13
CA ARG A 178 10.76 0.53 2.97
C ARG A 178 11.03 1.97 2.53
N TRP A 179 12.28 2.31 2.21
CA TRP A 179 12.63 3.63 1.68
C TRP A 179 12.01 3.92 0.31
N ALA A 180 11.93 2.93 -0.58
CA ALA A 180 11.25 3.06 -1.85
C ALA A 180 9.73 3.32 -1.67
N VAL A 181 9.09 2.60 -0.75
CA VAL A 181 7.67 2.82 -0.39
C VAL A 181 7.46 4.23 0.14
N VAL A 182 8.34 4.74 1.01
CA VAL A 182 8.27 6.12 1.52
C VAL A 182 8.23 7.14 0.38
N LEU A 183 9.13 7.02 -0.61
CA LEU A 183 9.16 7.93 -1.76
C LEU A 183 7.86 7.88 -2.55
N TYR A 184 7.34 6.66 -2.81
CA TYR A 184 6.08 6.49 -3.50
C TYR A 184 4.90 7.08 -2.71
N THR A 185 4.80 6.84 -1.40
CA THR A 185 3.74 7.40 -0.54
C THR A 185 3.75 8.93 -0.56
N LYS A 186 4.94 9.56 -0.53
CA LYS A 186 5.04 11.02 -0.62
C LYS A 186 4.69 11.56 -2.01
N ALA A 187 5.05 10.85 -3.07
CA ALA A 187 4.65 11.20 -4.43
C ALA A 187 3.13 11.13 -4.59
N LEU A 188 2.51 10.06 -4.08
CA LEU A 188 1.06 9.87 -4.06
C LEU A 188 0.36 10.99 -3.28
N ALA A 189 0.81 11.28 -2.06
CA ALA A 189 0.24 12.35 -1.25
C ALA A 189 0.31 13.72 -1.95
N ARG A 190 1.46 14.07 -2.54
CA ARG A 190 1.62 15.33 -3.28
C ARG A 190 0.71 15.40 -4.50
N ALA A 191 0.61 14.32 -5.28
CA ALA A 191 -0.27 14.26 -6.44
C ALA A 191 -1.73 14.51 -6.05
N THR A 192 -2.22 13.81 -5.01
CA THR A 192 -3.60 13.99 -4.54
C THR A 192 -3.86 15.39 -3.98
N GLN A 193 -2.90 15.98 -3.25
CA GLN A 193 -3.04 17.36 -2.77
C GLN A 193 -3.14 18.37 -3.93
N THR A 194 -2.31 18.22 -4.97
CA THR A 194 -2.40 19.12 -6.13
C THR A 194 -3.73 19.03 -6.89
N ILE A 195 -4.40 17.87 -6.85
CA ILE A 195 -5.76 17.72 -7.38
C ILE A 195 -6.74 18.47 -6.48
N GLY A 196 -6.68 18.26 -5.17
CA GLY A 196 -7.59 18.92 -4.22
C GLY A 196 -7.52 20.44 -4.28
N ASP A 197 -6.31 21.01 -4.35
CA ASP A 197 -6.12 22.46 -4.50
C ASP A 197 -6.72 22.98 -5.81
N ALA A 198 -6.54 22.23 -6.92
CA ALA A 198 -7.11 22.58 -8.21
C ALA A 198 -8.66 22.49 -8.21
N GLU A 199 -9.22 21.49 -7.53
CA GLU A 199 -10.68 21.33 -7.38
C GLU A 199 -11.30 22.45 -6.54
N VAL A 200 -10.64 22.89 -5.47
CA VAL A 200 -11.08 24.05 -4.67
C VAL A 200 -11.10 25.32 -5.51
N GLN A 201 -10.05 25.55 -6.31
CA GLN A 201 -9.97 26.71 -7.19
C GLN A 201 -11.05 26.67 -8.28
N LEU A 202 -11.29 25.50 -8.87
CA LEU A 202 -12.36 25.30 -9.84
C LEU A 202 -13.73 25.60 -9.22
N ALA A 203 -14.03 25.06 -8.03
CA ALA A 203 -15.30 25.28 -7.35
C ALA A 203 -15.55 26.76 -7.02
N LYS A 204 -14.48 27.52 -6.69
CA LYS A 204 -14.56 28.97 -6.51
C LYS A 204 -14.96 29.68 -7.80
N LEU A 205 -14.25 29.41 -8.91
CA LEU A 205 -14.54 30.00 -10.21
C LEU A 205 -15.94 29.64 -10.72
N GLU A 206 -16.40 28.42 -10.46
CA GLU A 206 -17.76 28.00 -10.81
C GLU A 206 -18.82 28.81 -10.05
N LYS A 207 -18.65 29.02 -8.74
CA LYS A 207 -19.56 29.87 -7.95
C LYS A 207 -19.56 31.31 -8.44
N GLU A 208 -18.40 31.89 -8.71
CA GLU A 208 -18.26 33.26 -9.23
C GLU A 208 -18.92 33.39 -10.60
N SER A 209 -18.73 32.42 -11.49
CA SER A 209 -19.39 32.40 -12.81
C SER A 209 -20.91 32.27 -12.70
N GLN A 210 -21.43 31.41 -11.81
CA GLN A 210 -22.86 31.27 -11.58
C GLN A 210 -23.50 32.54 -11.02
N GLN A 211 -22.79 33.25 -10.14
CA GLN A 211 -23.26 34.52 -9.61
C GLN A 211 -23.25 35.61 -10.69
N ALA A 212 -22.18 35.71 -11.46
CA ALA A 212 -22.10 36.64 -12.58
C ALA A 212 -23.19 36.40 -13.64
N ILE A 213 -23.51 35.14 -13.95
CA ILE A 213 -24.63 34.78 -14.84
C ILE A 213 -25.97 35.26 -14.28
N LYS A 214 -26.22 35.09 -12.96
CA LYS A 214 -27.45 35.59 -12.31
C LYS A 214 -27.53 37.12 -12.33
N ASP A 215 -26.40 37.78 -12.14
CA ASP A 215 -26.30 39.23 -12.12
C ASP A 215 -26.19 39.85 -13.53
N ASN A 216 -26.27 39.01 -14.58
CA ASN A 216 -26.12 39.38 -15.98
C ASN A 216 -24.80 40.11 -16.29
N ASN A 217 -23.75 39.81 -15.53
CA ASN A 217 -22.41 40.34 -15.64
C ASN A 217 -21.49 39.41 -16.46
N PRO A 218 -20.50 39.95 -17.18
CA PRO A 218 -19.48 39.14 -17.84
C PRO A 218 -18.63 38.38 -16.81
N TYR A 219 -18.30 37.12 -17.11
CA TYR A 219 -17.42 36.29 -16.31
C TYR A 219 -16.27 35.74 -17.16
N ASP A 220 -15.16 35.40 -16.49
CA ASP A 220 -13.98 34.85 -17.17
C ASP A 220 -14.17 33.37 -17.52
N LYS A 221 -14.79 33.13 -18.69
CA LYS A 221 -15.00 31.78 -19.23
C LYS A 221 -13.67 31.07 -19.53
N ALA A 222 -12.64 31.80 -19.97
CA ALA A 222 -11.35 31.22 -20.31
C ALA A 222 -10.64 30.68 -19.07
N ALA A 223 -10.66 31.43 -17.96
CA ALA A 223 -10.12 30.96 -16.68
C ALA A 223 -10.88 29.74 -16.13
N LEU A 224 -12.21 29.70 -16.29
CA LEU A 224 -13.02 28.56 -15.87
C LEU A 224 -12.69 27.29 -16.68
N ASP A 225 -12.59 27.40 -18.01
CA ASP A 225 -12.26 26.28 -18.88
C ASP A 225 -10.82 25.79 -18.66
N ALA A 226 -9.87 26.71 -18.41
CA ALA A 226 -8.49 26.37 -18.03
C ALA A 226 -8.42 25.63 -16.68
N ALA A 227 -9.21 26.03 -15.68
CA ALA A 227 -9.26 25.36 -14.39
C ALA A 227 -9.83 23.93 -14.51
N ARG A 228 -10.85 23.72 -15.35
CA ARG A 228 -11.39 22.38 -15.65
C ARG A 228 -10.35 21.48 -16.31
N ALA A 229 -9.64 22.01 -17.31
CA ALA A 229 -8.58 21.29 -18.00
C ALA A 229 -7.45 20.90 -17.04
N LEU A 230 -7.06 21.80 -16.12
CA LEU A 230 -6.06 21.51 -15.11
C LEU A 230 -6.48 20.35 -14.19
N VAL A 231 -7.70 20.37 -13.64
CA VAL A 231 -8.20 19.28 -12.80
C VAL A 231 -8.20 17.94 -13.56
N ALA A 232 -8.64 17.95 -14.82
CA ALA A 232 -8.62 16.76 -15.67
C ALA A 232 -7.19 16.21 -15.87
N GLN A 233 -6.23 17.08 -16.20
CA GLN A 233 -4.83 16.70 -16.34
C GLN A 233 -4.27 16.08 -15.06
N ARG A 234 -4.52 16.70 -13.89
CA ARG A 234 -3.99 16.21 -12.61
C ARG A 234 -4.55 14.84 -12.24
N LYS A 235 -5.79 14.55 -12.60
CA LYS A 235 -6.39 13.21 -12.45
C LYS A 235 -5.70 12.18 -13.35
N VAL A 236 -5.35 12.55 -14.58
CA VAL A 236 -4.55 11.70 -15.48
C VAL A 236 -3.16 11.45 -14.89
N ASP A 237 -2.49 12.48 -14.38
CA ASP A 237 -1.17 12.35 -13.74
C ASP A 237 -1.21 11.37 -12.56
N LEU A 238 -2.25 11.44 -11.72
CA LEU A 238 -2.43 10.50 -10.61
C LEU A 238 -2.63 9.07 -11.11
N LEU A 239 -3.40 8.88 -12.17
CA LEU A 239 -3.58 7.55 -12.78
C LEU A 239 -2.26 7.01 -13.34
N LEU A 240 -1.41 7.86 -13.94
CA LEU A 240 -0.09 7.47 -14.42
C LEU A 240 0.83 7.03 -13.27
N ILE A 241 0.82 7.77 -12.15
CA ILE A 241 1.53 7.38 -10.92
C ILE A 241 1.03 6.02 -10.40
N GLN A 242 -0.28 5.78 -10.47
CA GLN A 242 -0.92 4.55 -9.99
C GLN A 242 -0.76 3.36 -10.93
N GLN A 243 -0.63 3.58 -12.23
CA GLN A 243 -0.41 2.55 -13.24
C GLN A 243 1.06 2.18 -13.36
N GLY A 244 1.97 3.07 -12.94
CA GLY A 244 3.40 2.77 -12.93
C GLY A 244 3.92 2.62 -14.33
N GLY A 245 3.88 3.72 -15.09
CA GLY A 245 4.31 3.77 -16.49
C GLY A 245 5.61 3.00 -16.71
N ASP A 246 5.69 2.31 -17.83
CA ASP A 246 6.87 1.58 -18.25
C ASP A 246 8.00 2.56 -18.54
N GLY A 247 8.74 2.90 -17.48
CA GLY A 247 9.99 3.67 -17.46
C GLY A 247 10.05 4.79 -18.48
N ASP A 248 9.71 6.02 -18.06
CA ASP A 248 10.39 7.28 -18.46
C ASP A 248 9.60 8.57 -18.10
N GLU A 249 8.37 8.49 -17.57
CA GLU A 249 7.48 9.69 -17.58
C GLU A 249 6.95 10.21 -16.23
N PHE A 250 7.53 9.85 -15.07
CA PHE A 250 7.21 10.63 -13.86
C PHE A 250 8.10 11.88 -13.74
N ILE A 251 7.75 12.93 -14.49
CA ILE A 251 8.28 14.28 -14.28
C ILE A 251 7.22 15.06 -13.51
N PRO A 252 7.36 15.25 -12.17
CA PRO A 252 6.43 16.11 -11.46
C PRO A 252 6.51 17.51 -12.09
N PRO A 253 5.37 18.20 -12.27
CA PRO A 253 5.39 19.54 -12.84
C PRO A 253 6.28 20.41 -11.96
N LYS A 254 7.22 21.13 -12.59
CA LYS A 254 8.05 22.11 -11.89
C LYS A 254 7.12 23.01 -11.09
N LYS A 255 7.34 23.10 -9.78
CA LYS A 255 6.69 24.11 -8.95
C LYS A 255 6.91 25.46 -9.66
N PRO A 256 5.88 26.33 -9.78
CA PRO A 256 6.10 27.68 -10.27
C PRO A 256 7.18 28.31 -9.38
N VAL A 257 8.34 28.59 -9.99
CA VAL A 257 9.41 29.31 -9.31
C VAL A 257 8.91 30.75 -9.19
N PRO A 258 8.78 31.32 -7.98
CA PRO A 258 8.45 32.73 -7.86
C PRO A 258 9.52 33.52 -8.61
N GLU A 259 9.08 34.35 -9.56
CA GLU A 259 9.98 35.17 -10.36
C GLU A 259 10.80 36.06 -9.42
N TYR A 260 12.13 35.93 -9.49
CA TYR A 260 13.02 36.74 -8.67
C TYR A 260 12.91 38.20 -9.09
N VAL A 261 12.17 38.99 -8.32
CA VAL A 261 12.13 40.45 -8.46
C VAL A 261 13.39 41.00 -7.80
N LYS A 262 14.34 41.47 -8.62
CA LYS A 262 15.56 42.10 -8.13
C LYS A 262 15.19 43.31 -7.26
N PRO A 263 15.65 43.39 -6.00
CA PRO A 263 15.37 44.56 -5.16
C PRO A 263 15.99 45.81 -5.79
N SER A 264 15.19 46.86 -6.00
CA SER A 264 15.70 48.16 -6.38
C SER A 264 15.98 48.98 -5.12
N TRP A 265 17.25 49.07 -4.73
CA TRP A 265 17.67 50.04 -3.73
C TRP A 265 18.04 51.33 -4.46
N LYS A 266 17.31 52.43 -4.19
CA LYS A 266 17.77 53.76 -4.58
C LYS A 266 18.94 54.11 -3.66
N ALA A 267 20.12 54.31 -4.23
CA ALA A 267 21.24 54.88 -3.49
C ALA A 267 20.87 56.32 -3.11
N GLU A 268 20.62 56.57 -1.83
CA GLU A 268 20.61 57.91 -1.28
C GLU A 268 22.04 58.46 -1.41
N LYS A 269 22.16 59.64 -2.04
CA LYS A 269 23.40 60.37 -2.25
C LYS A 269 23.72 61.23 -1.03
#